data_AF-A0A2G9QGS8-F1
#
_entry.id   AF-A0A2G9QGS8-F1
#
_cell.length_a   1.000
_cell.length_b   1.000
_cell.length_c   1.000
_cell.angle_alpha   90.00
_cell.angle_beta   90.00
_cell.angle_gamma   90.00
#
_symmetry.space_group_name_H-M   'P 1'
#
loop_
_entity.id
_entity.type
_entity.pdbx_description
1 polymer ?
#
loop_
_entity_poly.entity_id
_entity_poly.type
_entity_poly.pdbx_seq_one_letter_code
_entity_poly.pdbx_strand_id
1 'polypeptide(L)'
;MTFWYHMSGAHVGSLSIKLEYLNQEGFGQMLWTAGDSERPDDNWREARVLLHKSLKQYRVVIEGTIGKGSSGGIAVDDIIIANHILPEQCKGRLLNTG
;
A
#
# COMPACT_ATOMS: atom_id res chain seq x y z
N MET A 1 -3.08 -8.06 -5.93
CA MET A 1 -3.78 -7.85 -4.65
C MET A 1 -4.56 -6.55 -4.76
N THR A 2 -5.80 -6.55 -4.29
CA THR A 2 -6.63 -5.36 -4.15
C THR A 2 -6.96 -5.16 -2.69
N PHE A 3 -7.19 -3.91 -2.29
CA PHE A 3 -7.64 -3.56 -0.94
C PHE A 3 -8.32 -2.20 -0.98
N TRP A 4 -9.22 -1.97 -0.04
CA TRP A 4 -9.80 -0.66 0.20
C TRP A 4 -9.04 0.04 1.34
N TYR A 5 -8.84 1.35 1.19
CA TYR A 5 -8.23 2.15 2.23
C TYR A 5 -8.95 3.50 2.38
N HIS A 6 -8.93 4.02 3.60
CA HIS A 6 -9.41 5.35 3.94
C HIS A 6 -8.36 6.06 4.76
N MET A 7 -8.07 7.32 4.42
CA MET A 7 -7.09 8.15 5.10
C MET A 7 -7.72 9.52 5.34
N SER A 8 -8.15 9.75 6.57
CA SER A 8 -8.81 11.00 6.97
C SER A 8 -7.97 11.75 7.99
N GLY A 9 -8.08 13.07 7.97
CA GLY A 9 -7.29 13.97 8.80
C GLY A 9 -6.07 14.56 8.09
N ALA A 10 -5.78 15.82 8.38
CA ALA A 10 -4.57 16.47 7.91
C ALA A 10 -3.36 15.85 8.60
N HIS A 11 -2.32 15.52 7.83
CA HIS A 11 -1.09 14.91 8.34
C HIS A 11 -1.32 13.56 9.04
N VAL A 12 -2.26 12.75 8.54
CA VAL A 12 -2.57 11.43 9.10
C VAL A 12 -1.39 10.46 8.98
N GLY A 13 -0.49 10.68 8.02
CA GLY A 13 0.73 9.92 7.85
C GLY A 13 0.78 9.21 6.50
N SER A 14 1.23 7.96 6.49
CA SER A 14 1.34 7.19 5.25
C SER A 14 0.91 5.73 5.42
N LEU A 15 0.40 5.16 4.33
CA LEU A 15 0.12 3.74 4.20
C LEU A 15 1.00 3.17 3.10
N SER A 16 1.68 2.06 3.36
CA SER A 16 2.60 1.42 2.43
C SER A 16 2.37 -0.08 2.33
N ILE A 17 2.55 -0.63 1.13
CA ILE A 17 2.52 -2.06 0.86
C ILE A 17 3.92 -2.50 0.42
N LYS A 18 4.48 -3.47 1.14
CA LYS A 18 5.83 -3.98 0.90
C LYS A 18 5.83 -5.51 0.78
N LEU A 19 6.80 -6.05 0.07
CA LEU A 19 7.18 -7.46 0.21
C LEU A 19 8.40 -7.58 1.12
N GLU A 20 8.40 -8.56 1.99
CA GLU A 20 9.57 -8.95 2.78
C GLU A 20 9.88 -10.42 2.55
N TYR A 21 11.12 -10.73 2.15
CA TYR A 21 11.54 -12.11 1.86
C TYR A 21 11.97 -12.82 3.14
N LEU A 22 11.41 -14.00 3.40
CA LEU A 22 11.54 -14.68 4.70
C LEU A 22 12.98 -15.07 5.08
N ASN A 23 13.86 -15.26 4.10
CA ASN A 23 15.25 -15.69 4.32
C ASN A 23 16.27 -14.56 4.07
N GLN A 24 15.82 -13.31 3.97
CA GLN A 24 16.68 -12.15 3.75
C GLN A 24 16.19 -10.98 4.60
N GLU A 25 16.58 -10.96 5.87
CA GLU A 25 16.29 -9.83 6.76
C GLU A 25 16.80 -8.52 6.15
N GLY A 26 15.96 -7.49 6.14
CA GLY A 26 16.27 -6.17 5.58
C GLY A 26 16.13 -6.04 4.06
N PHE A 27 15.89 -7.13 3.32
CA PHE A 27 15.60 -7.03 1.89
C PHE A 27 14.08 -7.01 1.66
N GLY A 28 13.54 -5.82 1.43
CA GLY A 28 12.13 -5.61 1.13
C GLY A 28 11.93 -4.76 -0.13
N GLN A 29 10.84 -5.00 -0.83
CA GLN A 29 10.46 -4.22 -2.01
C GLN A 29 9.20 -3.41 -1.70
N MET A 30 9.31 -2.08 -1.79
CA MET A 30 8.15 -1.21 -1.77
C MET A 30 7.36 -1.39 -3.06
N LEU A 31 6.07 -1.71 -2.93
CA LEU A 31 5.19 -1.88 -4.08
C LEU A 31 4.24 -0.70 -4.27
N TRP A 32 3.85 -0.05 -3.18
CA TRP A 32 2.86 1.03 -3.20
C TRP A 32 2.94 1.88 -1.94
N THR A 33 2.64 3.17 -2.08
CA THR A 33 2.50 4.09 -0.94
C THR A 33 1.45 5.14 -1.22
N ALA A 34 0.72 5.55 -0.18
CA ALA A 34 -0.11 6.74 -0.13
C ALA A 34 0.26 7.56 1.12
N GLY A 35 0.16 8.88 1.04
CA GLY A 35 0.49 9.76 2.16
C GLY A 35 -0.09 11.16 2.01
N ASP A 36 0.32 12.06 2.89
CA ASP A 36 -0.19 13.43 3.04
C ASP A 36 -0.15 14.32 1.77
N SER A 37 0.55 13.92 0.71
CA SER A 37 0.56 14.63 -0.57
C SER A 37 -0.71 14.39 -1.40
N GLU A 38 -1.53 13.41 -1.00
CA GLU A 38 -2.85 13.17 -1.58
C GLU A 38 -3.85 14.16 -0.97
N ARG A 39 -4.66 14.81 -1.82
CA ARG A 39 -5.73 15.69 -1.32
C ARG A 39 -6.55 14.91 -0.29
N PRO A 40 -6.92 15.52 0.84
CA PRO A 40 -7.86 14.90 1.75
C PRO A 40 -9.20 14.76 1.02
N ASP A 41 -9.48 13.57 0.52
CA ASP A 41 -10.81 13.11 0.20
C ASP A 41 -11.24 12.17 1.34
N ASP A 42 -12.43 12.40 1.88
CA ASP A 42 -12.94 11.58 2.99
C ASP A 42 -13.61 10.30 2.48
N ASN A 43 -13.14 9.78 1.34
CA ASN A 43 -13.73 8.65 0.64
C ASN A 43 -12.84 7.41 0.74
N TRP A 44 -13.47 6.25 0.78
CA TRP A 44 -12.78 4.98 0.59
C TRP A 44 -12.23 4.91 -0.84
N ARG A 45 -10.99 4.43 -0.97
CA ARG A 45 -10.29 4.29 -2.24
C ARG A 45 -9.84 2.84 -2.41
N GLU A 46 -10.04 2.31 -3.61
CA GLU A 46 -9.51 0.99 -3.97
C GLU A 46 -8.07 1.17 -4.47
N ALA A 47 -7.13 0.41 -3.91
CA ALA A 47 -5.78 0.30 -4.42
C ALA A 47 -5.52 -1.11 -4.96
N ARG A 48 -4.68 -1.16 -6.00
CA ARG A 48 -4.28 -2.42 -6.65
C ARG A 48 -2.77 -2.49 -6.74
N VAL A 49 -2.23 -3.61 -6.31
CA VAL A 49 -0.80 -3.85 -6.23
C VAL A 49 -0.47 -5.19 -6.89
N LEU A 50 0.51 -5.16 -7.79
CA LEU A 50 1.03 -6.36 -8.43
C LEU A 50 1.93 -7.11 -7.46
N LEU A 51 1.52 -8.33 -7.09
CA LEU A 51 2.39 -9.25 -6.35
C LEU A 51 3.14 -10.09 -7.39
N HIS A 52 4.41 -9.80 -7.62
CA HIS A 52 5.18 -10.54 -8.63
C HIS A 52 5.44 -11.98 -8.21
N LYS A 53 5.56 -12.84 -9.21
CA LYS A 53 6.03 -14.21 -9.01
C LYS A 53 7.48 -14.16 -8.53
N SER A 54 7.77 -14.90 -7.48
CA SER A 54 9.11 -15.01 -6.89
C SER A 54 9.45 -16.47 -6.65
N LEU A 55 10.73 -16.84 -6.82
CA LEU A 55 11.26 -18.13 -6.37
C LEU A 55 11.48 -18.17 -4.85
N LYS A 56 11.60 -17.00 -4.22
CA LYS A 56 11.73 -16.84 -2.77
C LYS A 56 10.38 -16.62 -2.13
N GLN A 57 10.11 -17.29 -1.02
CA GLN A 57 8.95 -17.02 -0.18
C GLN A 57 9.02 -15.60 0.40
N TYR A 58 7.89 -14.91 0.41
CA TYR A 58 7.75 -13.58 0.96
C TYR A 58 6.45 -13.45 1.72
N ARG A 59 6.40 -12.44 2.60
CA ARG A 59 5.16 -11.93 3.19
C ARG A 59 4.83 -10.58 2.58
N VAL A 60 3.53 -10.30 2.45
CA VAL A 60 3.04 -8.95 2.16
C VAL A 60 2.88 -8.22 3.48
N VAL A 61 3.47 -7.04 3.59
CA VAL A 61 3.39 -6.19 4.78
C VAL A 61 2.59 -4.95 4.44
N ILE A 62 1.55 -4.71 5.23
CA ILE A 62 0.76 -3.48 5.22
C ILE A 62 1.25 -2.64 6.39
N GLU A 63 1.84 -1.49 6.11
CA GLU A 63 2.49 -0.65 7.11
C GLU A 63 1.86 0.74 7.14
N GLY A 64 1.32 1.11 8.30
CA GLY A 64 0.89 2.48 8.58
C GLY A 64 1.97 3.23 9.35
N THR A 65 2.39 4.39 8.85
CA THR A 65 3.25 5.33 9.58
C THR A 65 2.39 6.46 10.13
N ILE A 66 2.46 6.70 11.44
CA ILE A 66 1.71 7.77 12.10
C ILE A 66 2.31 9.12 11.71
N GLY A 67 1.47 10.00 11.16
CA GLY A 67 1.85 11.37 10.84
C GLY A 67 1.82 12.31 12.04
N LYS A 68 1.95 13.62 11.79
CA LYS A 68 1.94 14.66 12.84
C LYS A 68 0.54 15.21 13.15
N GLY A 69 -0.48 14.72 12.46
CA GLY A 69 -1.87 15.12 12.65
C GLY A 69 -2.39 14.73 14.03
N SER A 70 -3.31 15.54 14.55
CA SER A 70 -3.94 15.34 15.86
C SER A 70 -5.33 14.69 15.79
N SER A 71 -5.84 14.44 14.59
CA SER A 71 -7.16 13.86 14.35
C SER A 71 -7.17 13.03 13.07
N GLY A 72 -8.14 12.12 12.97
CA GLY A 72 -8.29 11.22 11.83
C GLY A 72 -7.59 9.87 12.04
N GLY A 73 -7.32 9.17 10.94
CA GLY A 73 -6.74 7.83 10.97
C GLY A 73 -6.62 7.15 9.62
N ILE A 74 -5.94 6.01 9.62
CA ILE A 74 -5.79 5.12 8.47
C ILE A 74 -6.61 3.87 8.72
N ALA A 75 -7.52 3.55 7.82
CA ALA A 75 -8.29 2.30 7.83
C ALA A 75 -8.03 1.50 6.55
N VAL A 76 -8.05 0.17 6.66
CA VAL A 76 -7.84 -0.77 5.56
C VAL A 76 -8.90 -1.86 5.68
N ASP A 77 -9.50 -2.25 4.55
CA ASP A 77 -10.52 -3.30 4.50
C ASP A 77 -10.43 -4.09 3.17
N ASP A 78 -11.18 -5.19 3.08
CA ASP A 78 -11.42 -5.96 1.84
C ASP A 78 -10.13 -6.36 1.08
N ILE A 79 -9.15 -6.90 1.81
CA ILE A 79 -7.88 -7.37 1.22
C ILE A 79 -8.12 -8.66 0.45
N ILE A 80 -7.92 -8.62 -0.87
CA ILE A 80 -8.18 -9.74 -1.78
C ILE A 80 -6.95 -10.04 -2.65
N ILE A 81 -6.54 -11.31 -2.68
CA ILE A 81 -5.56 -11.83 -3.65
C ILE A 81 -6.34 -12.32 -4.88
N ALA A 82 -6.51 -11.43 -5.86
CA ALA A 82 -7.17 -11.73 -7.13
C ALA A 82 -6.16 -12.27 -8.17
N ASN A 83 -6.52 -13.37 -8.83
CA ASN A 83 -5.78 -13.97 -9.95
C ASN A 83 -6.37 -13.63 -11.33
N HIS A 84 -7.57 -13.04 -11.37
CA HIS A 84 -8.28 -12.68 -12.60
C HIS A 84 -8.01 -11.23 -13.06
N ILE A 85 -7.30 -10.44 -12.26
CA ILE A 85 -6.91 -9.06 -12.58
C ILE A 85 -5.56 -9.11 -13.30
N LEU A 86 -5.49 -8.45 -14.46
CA LEU A 86 -4.27 -8.45 -15.27
C LEU A 86 -3.19 -7.55 -14.65
N PRO A 87 -1.89 -7.86 -14.85
CA PRO A 87 -0.80 -7.08 -14.28
C PRO A 87 -0.86 -5.58 -14.64
N GLU A 88 -1.25 -5.24 -15.87
CA GLU A 88 -1.37 -3.86 -16.34
C GLU A 88 -2.51 -3.08 -15.68
N GLN A 89 -3.44 -3.77 -15.00
CA GLN A 89 -4.52 -3.16 -14.22
C GLN A 89 -4.12 -2.92 -12.76
N CYS A 90 -2.96 -3.44 -12.33
CA CYS A 90 -2.41 -3.25 -10.99
C CYS A 90 -1.52 -2.00 -10.90
N LYS A 91 -1.93 -0.90 -11.54
CA LYS A 91 -1.20 0.38 -11.53
C LYS A 91 -1.39 1.09 -10.19
N GLY A 92 -0.68 0.61 -9.19
CA GLY A 92 -0.40 1.37 -7.98
C GLY A 92 0.60 2.49 -8.28
N ARG A 93 0.39 3.67 -7.72
CA ARG A 93 1.23 4.86 -7.93
C ARG A 93 2.67 4.58 -7.46
N LEU A 94 3.55 4.20 -8.38
CA LEU A 94 4.99 4.24 -8.15
C LEU A 94 5.42 5.71 -8.27
N LEU A 95 6.14 6.23 -7.29
CA LEU A 95 6.85 7.49 -7.45
C LEU A 95 7.78 7.34 -8.65
N ASN A 96 7.66 8.25 -9.63
CA ASN A 96 8.71 8.47 -10.59
C ASN A 96 10.01 8.71 -9.81
N THR A 97 10.91 7.72 -9.81
CA THR A 97 12.31 7.97 -9.47
C THR A 97 12.90 8.69 -10.67
N GLY A 98 12.90 10.02 -10.61
CA GLY A 98 13.76 10.84 -11.45
C GLY A 98 15.22 10.66 -11.08
#